data_AF-A0A926Z441-F1
#
_entry.id   AF-A0A926Z441-F1
#
_cell.length_a   1.000
_cell.length_b   1.000
_cell.length_c   1.000
_cell.angle_alpha   90.00
_cell.angle_beta   90.00
_cell.angle_gamma   90.00
#
_symmetry.space_group_name_H-M   'P 1'
#
loop_
_entity.id
_entity.type
_entity.pdbx_description
1 polymer ?
#
loop_
_entity_poly.entity_id
_entity_poly.type
_entity_poly.pdbx_seq_one_letter_code
_entity_poly.pdbx_strand_id
1 'polypeptide(L)'
;MTKQVIDKIKAISIHAPHAYAICMGKKPYEYRNRPTKKRSWVLIHASLSKASDFCFEEYNIDPKIACRQAIIGASYITDCITDEN
;
A
#
# COMPACT_ATOMS: atom_id res chain seq x y z
N MET A 1 -15.44 -16.93 17.65
CA MET A 1 -15.37 -16.63 16.20
C MET A 1 -14.33 -15.56 15.83
N THR A 2 -13.35 -15.24 16.67
CA THR A 2 -12.38 -14.15 16.43
C THR A 2 -11.06 -14.60 15.78
N LYS A 3 -10.68 -15.87 15.93
CA LYS A 3 -9.40 -16.39 15.43
C LYS A 3 -9.31 -16.49 13.90
N GLN A 4 -10.43 -16.71 13.20
CA GLN A 4 -10.45 -16.94 11.74
C GLN A 4 -10.34 -15.69 10.84
N VAL A 5 -10.61 -14.49 11.37
CA VAL A 5 -10.63 -13.26 10.54
C VAL A 5 -9.23 -12.71 10.29
N ILE A 6 -8.34 -12.82 11.29
CA ILE A 6 -6.96 -12.34 11.19
C ILE A 6 -6.12 -13.27 10.29
N ASP A 7 -6.35 -14.59 10.34
CA ASP A 7 -5.60 -15.61 9.58
C ASP A 7 -5.77 -15.53 8.05
N LYS A 8 -6.58 -14.60 7.53
CA LYS A 8 -6.88 -14.48 6.08
C LYS A 8 -6.59 -13.11 5.48
N ILE A 9 -6.15 -12.12 6.27
CA ILE A 9 -5.84 -10.80 5.71
C ILE A 9 -4.56 -10.92 4.88
N LYS A 10 -4.69 -10.64 3.58
CA LYS A 10 -3.55 -10.64 2.65
C LYS A 10 -2.80 -9.31 2.74
N ALA A 11 -1.51 -9.37 2.51
CA ALA A 11 -0.68 -8.18 2.34
C ALA A 11 -0.48 -7.84 0.86
N ILE A 12 -0.29 -6.56 0.56
CA ILE A 12 0.20 -6.06 -0.73
C ILE A 12 1.54 -5.35 -0.52
N SER A 13 2.54 -5.75 -1.30
CA SER A 13 3.87 -5.14 -1.27
C SER A 13 3.91 -3.95 -2.23
N ILE A 14 4.18 -2.76 -1.71
CA ILE A 14 4.21 -1.47 -2.43
C ILE A 14 5.56 -0.82 -2.17
N HIS A 15 6.12 -0.07 -3.13
CA HIS A 15 7.35 0.69 -2.88
C HIS A 15 7.16 1.66 -1.72
N ALA A 16 8.15 1.76 -0.83
CA ALA A 16 8.00 2.41 0.47
C ALA A 16 7.38 3.82 0.43
N PRO A 17 7.79 4.75 -0.46
CA PRO A 17 7.18 6.08 -0.52
C PRO A 17 5.66 6.03 -0.72
N HIS A 18 5.19 5.25 -1.70
CA HIS A 18 3.77 5.11 -1.99
C HIS A 18 3.04 4.36 -0.86
N ALA A 19 3.68 3.36 -0.25
CA ALA A 19 3.12 2.61 0.87
C ALA A 19 2.82 3.53 2.07
N TYR A 20 3.78 4.38 2.43
CA TYR A 20 3.63 5.37 3.49
C TYR A 20 2.59 6.44 3.12
N ALA A 21 2.61 6.93 1.88
CA ALA A 21 1.63 7.91 1.41
C ALA A 21 0.19 7.38 1.49
N ILE A 22 -0.04 6.10 1.18
CA ILE A 22 -1.35 5.45 1.35
C ILE A 22 -1.73 5.41 2.84
N CYS A 23 -0.83 4.95 3.70
CA CYS A 23 -1.11 4.82 5.15
C CYS A 23 -1.32 6.18 5.84
N MET A 24 -0.70 7.25 5.33
CA MET A 24 -0.89 8.62 5.80
C MET A 24 -2.09 9.34 5.15
N GLY A 25 -2.84 8.67 4.27
CA GLY A 25 -3.98 9.27 3.57
C GLY A 25 -3.62 10.30 2.49
N LYS A 26 -2.34 10.40 2.11
CA LYS A 26 -1.85 11.33 1.08
C LYS A 26 -2.02 10.78 -0.34
N LYS A 27 -2.14 9.46 -0.50
CA LYS A 27 -2.30 8.76 -1.79
C LYS A 27 -3.54 7.86 -1.75
N PRO A 28 -4.71 8.30 -2.23
CA PRO A 28 -5.95 7.53 -2.15
C PRO A 28 -6.07 6.41 -3.20
N TYR A 29 -5.30 6.46 -4.29
CA TYR A 29 -5.35 5.51 -5.40
C TYR A 29 -4.04 4.75 -5.55
N GLU A 30 -4.08 3.45 -5.82
CA GLU A 30 -2.91 2.60 -6.12
C GLU A 30 -3.02 2.03 -7.54
N TYR A 31 -1.93 2.13 -8.31
CA TYR A 31 -1.89 1.73 -9.72
C TYR A 31 -1.08 0.44 -9.89
N ARG A 32 -1.58 -0.48 -10.72
CA ARG A 32 -0.93 -1.76 -11.01
C ARG A 32 -1.24 -2.21 -12.43
N ASN A 33 -0.33 -2.98 -13.02
CA ASN A 33 -0.50 -3.58 -14.35
C ASN A 33 -1.57 -4.69 -14.40
N ARG A 34 -2.16 -5.08 -13.27
CA ARG A 34 -3.19 -6.12 -13.20
C ARG A 34 -4.30 -5.67 -12.26
N PRO A 35 -5.58 -5.77 -12.67
CA PRO A 35 -6.70 -5.40 -11.81
C PRO A 35 -6.89 -6.42 -10.68
N THR A 36 -7.60 -6.01 -9.63
CA THR A 36 -7.97 -6.88 -8.51
C THR A 36 -9.48 -6.83 -8.25
N LYS A 37 -10.08 -8.01 -8.07
CA LYS A 37 -11.50 -8.14 -7.65
C LYS A 37 -11.68 -8.06 -6.13
N LYS A 38 -10.60 -7.85 -5.36
CA LYS A 38 -10.65 -7.82 -3.89
C LYS A 38 -11.31 -6.52 -3.41
N ARG A 39 -12.26 -6.65 -2.48
CA ARG A 39 -12.95 -5.55 -1.78
C ARG A 39 -12.93 -5.82 -0.29
N SER A 40 -11.77 -5.59 0.34
CA SER A 40 -11.54 -5.94 1.74
C SER A 40 -10.35 -5.16 2.29
N TRP A 41 -10.17 -5.24 3.62
CA TRP A 41 -8.91 -4.87 4.26
C TRP A 41 -7.74 -5.67 3.68
N VAL A 42 -6.61 -4.98 3.51
CA VAL A 42 -5.30 -5.53 3.16
C VAL A 42 -4.23 -4.90 4.05
N LEU A 43 -3.21 -5.68 4.37
CA LEU A 43 -2.01 -5.14 5.02
C LEU A 43 -1.13 -4.45 3.96
N ILE A 44 -0.57 -3.30 4.32
CA ILE A 44 0.35 -2.55 3.47
C ILE A 44 1.78 -2.90 3.89
N HIS A 45 2.49 -3.58 2.99
CA HIS A 45 3.90 -3.91 3.14
C HIS A 45 4.76 -2.91 2.39
N ALA A 46 5.70 -2.26 3.08
CA ALA A 46 6.69 -1.37 2.47
C ALA A 46 7.85 -2.20 1.91
N SER A 47 8.02 -2.21 0.58
CA SER A 47 9.03 -3.03 -0.09
C SER A 47 10.45 -2.49 0.08
N LEU A 48 11.43 -3.36 -0.17
CA LEU A 48 12.85 -2.99 -0.15
C LEU A 48 13.27 -2.07 -1.32
N SER A 49 12.49 -2.03 -2.40
CA SER A 49 12.84 -1.34 -3.64
C SER A 49 13.04 0.17 -3.44
N LYS A 50 14.16 0.69 -3.95
CA LYS A 50 14.49 2.13 -3.93
C LYS A 50 14.11 2.87 -5.23
N ALA A 51 13.50 2.18 -6.19
CA ALA A 51 13.22 2.72 -7.52
C ALA A 51 12.29 3.95 -7.51
N SER A 52 11.46 4.09 -6.47
CA SER A 52 10.51 5.21 -6.33
C SER A 52 10.91 6.24 -5.28
N ASP A 53 12.15 6.21 -4.77
CA ASP A 53 12.54 7.04 -3.61
C ASP A 53 12.42 8.54 -3.85
N PHE A 54 12.45 8.97 -5.11
CA PHE A 54 12.15 10.35 -5.51
C PHE A 54 10.75 10.82 -5.04
N CYS A 55 9.77 9.91 -4.89
CA CYS A 55 8.44 10.26 -4.41
C CYS A 55 8.37 10.57 -2.91
N PHE A 56 9.43 10.35 -2.12
CA PHE A 56 9.42 10.77 -0.71
C PHE A 56 9.27 12.29 -0.57
N GLU A 57 9.95 13.04 -1.43
CA GLU A 57 9.84 14.50 -1.49
C GLU A 57 8.45 14.94 -1.95
N GLU A 58 7.92 14.32 -3.02
CA GLU A 58 6.58 14.60 -3.55
C GLU A 58 5.49 14.45 -2.47
N TYR A 59 5.58 13.40 -1.64
CA TYR A 59 4.63 13.17 -0.57
C TYR A 59 4.95 13.91 0.73
N ASN A 60 6.06 14.67 0.79
CA ASN A 60 6.58 15.29 2.01
C ASN A 60 6.66 14.28 3.16
N ILE A 61 7.41 13.20 2.96
CA ILE A 61 7.65 12.10 3.91
C ILE A 61 9.16 12.00 4.15
N ASP A 62 9.58 12.06 5.41
CA ASP A 62 10.99 11.90 5.75
C ASP A 62 11.44 10.45 5.48
N PRO A 63 12.40 10.20 4.58
CA PRO A 63 12.88 8.84 4.30
C PRO A 63 13.52 8.16 5.53
N LYS A 64 13.95 8.92 6.55
CA LYS A 64 14.52 8.36 7.79
C LYS A 64 13.48 7.65 8.66
N ILE A 65 12.20 8.01 8.55
CA ILE A 65 11.12 7.33 9.27
C ILE A 65 10.52 6.16 8.48
N ALA A 66 10.94 5.98 7.22
CA ALA A 66 10.39 4.98 6.31
C ALA A 66 11.09 3.62 6.48
N CYS A 67 10.55 2.78 7.37
CA CYS A 67 10.93 1.39 7.51
C CYS A 67 10.57 0.59 6.26
N ARG A 68 11.50 -0.23 5.78
CA ARG A 68 11.33 -1.14 4.64
C ARG A 68 11.28 -2.59 5.12
N GLN A 69 10.74 -3.48 4.28
CA GLN A 69 10.55 -4.90 4.58
C GLN A 69 9.65 -5.14 5.80
N ALA A 70 8.66 -4.27 5.97
CA ALA A 70 7.78 -4.27 7.13
C ALA A 70 6.32 -4.05 6.72
N ILE A 71 5.40 -4.62 7.49
CA ILE A 71 4.01 -4.21 7.47
C ILE A 71 3.93 -2.88 8.23
N ILE A 72 3.48 -1.83 7.57
CA ILE A 72 3.45 -0.46 8.12
C ILE A 72 2.02 0.02 8.42
N GLY A 73 1.01 -0.73 7.98
CA GLY A 73 -0.38 -0.35 8.17
C GLY A 73 -1.34 -1.28 7.44
N ALA A 74 -2.58 -0.84 7.32
CA ALA A 74 -3.63 -1.51 6.58
C ALA A 74 -4.49 -0.48 5.84
N SER A 75 -5.08 -0.89 4.73
CA SER A 75 -6.04 -0.08 3.98
C SER A 75 -7.18 -0.94 3.47
N TYR A 76 -8.35 -0.34 3.28
CA TYR A 76 -9.51 -1.01 2.71
C TYR A 76 -9.59 -0.74 1.21
N ILE A 77 -9.57 -1.79 0.38
CA ILE A 77 -9.76 -1.63 -1.06
C ILE A 77 -11.26 -1.45 -1.33
N THR A 78 -11.64 -0.23 -1.70
CA THR A 78 -13.03 0.16 -1.99
C THR A 78 -13.43 -0.17 -3.41
N ASP A 79 -12.56 0.09 -4.38
CA ASP A 79 -12.80 -0.22 -5.79
C ASP A 79 -11.50 -0.46 -6.58
N CYS A 80 -11.63 -0.91 -7.84
CA CYS A 80 -10.55 -1.06 -8.81
C CYS A 80 -11.12 -0.86 -10.20
N ILE A 81 -10.79 0.28 -10.80
CA ILE A 81 -11.10 0.62 -12.19
C ILE A 81 -9.90 0.29 -13.07
N THR A 82 -10.14 -0.08 -14.33
CA THR A 82 -9.09 -0.17 -15.35
C THR A 82 -9.13 1.09 -16.19
N ASP A 83 -7.97 1.55 -16.67
CA ASP A 83 -7.85 2.71 -17.57
C ASP A 83 -8.28 2.36 -19.01
N GLU A 84 -9.28 1.48 -19.15
CA GLU A 84 -9.86 1.10 -20.43
C GLU A 84 -10.86 2.19 -20.84
N ASN A 85 -10.60 2.82 -21.99
CA ASN A 85 -11.52 3.71 -22.70
C ASN A 85 -12.90 3.07 -22.89
#